data_AF-A0A6J1B9E9-F1
#
_entry.id   AF-A0A6J1B9E9-F1
#
_cell.length_a   1.000
_cell.length_b   1.000
_cell.length_c   1.000
_cell.angle_alpha   90.00
_cell.angle_beta   90.00
_cell.angle_gamma   90.00
#
_symmetry.space_group_name_H-M   'P 1'
#
loop_
_entity.id
_entity.type
_entity.pdbx_description
1 polymer ?
#
loop_
_entity_poly.entity_id
_entity_poly.type
_entity_poly.pdbx_seq_one_letter_code
_entity_poly.pdbx_strand_id
1 'polypeptide(L)'
;MPPVESWPGYHFVPSTLILSLLVKVFRKVICESIMKVTCGAELAVLFVETLVKGKIPFDEDILDRVRKIYKMFPQIPVPSNLGDDDDVQELAEALGAAKTRVEGCSSFLRAAIKWSAEFGAPRNGDPQLHVMLAEYIYSESPELDMARVSYHFVRGNNPKKFASTLVNFMGKCYPGEDDIVIARAVLMYLSMGNLRDANYLMDELKRQVTSQELDFPQSDLVQFITFLLQTLERDALPLFNMLRVNYKSSIDREPAFIELLDDIGEKFYGVRRRNPLQGMFGDLLKMM
;
A
#
# COMPACT_ATOMS: atom_id res chain seq x y z
N MET A 1 -65.14 -20.47 14.10
CA MET A 1 -64.46 -20.81 12.84
C MET A 1 -65.17 -20.10 11.69
N PRO A 2 -64.54 -19.05 11.16
CA PRO A 2 -64.30 -18.91 9.73
C PRO A 2 -62.79 -18.69 9.45
N PRO A 3 -62.31 -18.76 8.18
CA PRO A 3 -60.92 -19.05 7.87
C PRO A 3 -60.01 -17.81 7.93
N VAL A 4 -58.76 -18.07 8.32
CA VAL A 4 -57.65 -17.12 8.33
C VAL A 4 -57.12 -16.95 6.91
N GLU A 5 -57.33 -15.78 6.30
CA GLU A 5 -56.66 -15.38 5.06
C GLU A 5 -55.20 -15.01 5.37
N SER A 6 -54.30 -15.78 4.77
CA SER A 6 -52.85 -15.57 4.81
C SER A 6 -52.44 -14.42 3.90
N TRP A 7 -51.82 -13.38 4.48
CA TRP A 7 -51.13 -12.34 3.73
C TRP A 7 -49.82 -12.91 3.14
N PRO A 8 -49.51 -12.70 1.84
CA PRO A 8 -48.22 -13.09 1.30
C PRO A 8 -47.12 -12.16 1.83
N GLY A 9 -46.07 -12.79 2.37
CA GLY A 9 -44.91 -12.12 2.94
C GLY A 9 -44.21 -11.21 1.94
N TYR A 10 -44.00 -9.97 2.36
CA TYR A 10 -43.06 -9.06 1.71
C TYR A 10 -41.63 -9.60 1.89
N HIS A 11 -41.14 -10.33 0.88
CA HIS A 11 -39.71 -10.56 0.72
C HIS A 11 -39.06 -9.25 0.26
N PHE A 12 -38.43 -8.56 1.20
CA PHE A 12 -37.57 -7.41 0.95
C PHE A 12 -36.29 -7.91 0.25
N VAL A 13 -36.20 -7.74 -1.06
CA VAL A 13 -34.94 -7.91 -1.82
C VAL A 13 -34.57 -6.59 -2.50
N PRO A 14 -33.90 -5.64 -1.82
CA PRO A 14 -33.44 -4.40 -2.46
C PRO A 14 -31.93 -4.37 -2.74
N SER A 15 -31.12 -5.33 -2.26
CA SER A 15 -29.66 -5.18 -2.26
C SER A 15 -29.00 -5.34 -3.64
N THR A 16 -29.50 -6.22 -4.50
CA THR A 16 -28.88 -6.53 -5.80
C THR A 16 -29.21 -5.50 -6.89
N LEU A 17 -30.43 -4.96 -6.89
CA LEU A 17 -30.88 -3.94 -7.83
C LEU A 17 -30.20 -2.59 -7.59
N ILE A 18 -30.03 -2.20 -6.32
CA ILE A 18 -29.32 -0.97 -5.94
C ILE A 18 -27.84 -1.09 -6.32
N LEU A 19 -27.20 -2.24 -6.09
CA LEU A 19 -25.81 -2.46 -6.52
C LEU A 19 -25.64 -2.43 -8.04
N SER A 20 -26.56 -3.04 -8.78
CA SER A 20 -26.56 -3.00 -10.25
C SER A 20 -26.75 -1.57 -10.77
N LEU A 21 -27.64 -0.79 -10.15
CA LEU A 21 -27.82 0.62 -10.51
C LEU A 21 -26.57 1.45 -10.19
N LEU A 22 -25.96 1.25 -9.02
CA LEU A 22 -24.73 1.95 -8.64
C LEU A 22 -23.61 1.68 -9.64
N VAL A 23 -23.39 0.42 -10.03
CA VAL A 23 -22.37 0.06 -11.05
C VAL A 23 -22.68 0.67 -12.42
N LYS A 24 -23.96 0.73 -12.81
CA LYS A 24 -24.37 1.36 -14.09
C LYS A 24 -24.21 2.88 -14.08
N VAL A 25 -24.52 3.53 -12.96
CA VAL A 25 -24.27 4.97 -12.75
C VAL A 25 -22.76 5.25 -12.75
N PHE A 26 -21.99 4.39 -12.09
CA PHE A 26 -20.54 4.46 -12.01
C PHE A 26 -19.86 4.49 -13.40
N ARG A 27 -20.36 3.69 -14.34
CA ARG A 27 -19.87 3.67 -15.74
C ARG A 27 -20.11 4.99 -16.49
N LYS A 28 -21.17 5.73 -16.15
CA LYS A 28 -21.53 6.98 -16.82
C LYS A 28 -20.83 8.19 -16.22
N VAL A 29 -20.48 8.15 -14.94
CA VAL A 29 -19.91 9.29 -14.22
C VAL A 29 -18.42 9.43 -14.48
N ILE A 30 -17.64 8.36 -14.69
CA ILE A 30 -16.17 8.45 -14.72
C ILE A 30 -15.55 9.03 -16.01
N CYS A 31 -16.32 9.22 -17.09
CA CYS A 31 -15.79 9.80 -18.34
C CYS A 31 -15.84 11.36 -18.35
N GLU A 32 -14.65 11.97 -18.34
CA GLU A 32 -14.26 13.27 -18.96
C GLU A 32 -14.33 14.61 -18.18
N SER A 33 -14.28 14.67 -16.85
CA SER A 33 -14.06 15.96 -16.14
C SER A 33 -13.51 15.78 -14.72
N ILE A 34 -12.75 16.75 -14.18
CA ILE A 34 -12.24 16.73 -12.78
C ILE A 34 -13.38 16.57 -11.75
N MET A 35 -14.50 17.28 -11.93
CA MET A 35 -15.72 17.13 -11.09
C MET A 35 -16.33 15.72 -11.11
N LYS A 36 -16.08 14.94 -12.16
CA LYS A 36 -16.62 13.59 -12.32
C LYS A 36 -15.77 12.54 -11.63
N VAL A 37 -14.45 12.74 -11.55
CA VAL A 37 -13.55 11.81 -10.85
C VAL A 37 -13.78 11.88 -9.35
N THR A 38 -14.01 13.07 -8.79
CA THR A 38 -14.37 13.22 -7.37
C THR A 38 -15.69 12.54 -7.06
N CYS A 39 -16.75 12.77 -7.85
CA CYS A 39 -18.03 12.09 -7.65
C CYS A 39 -17.94 10.57 -7.83
N GLY A 40 -17.12 10.10 -8.77
CA GLY A 40 -16.84 8.67 -8.94
C GLY A 40 -16.17 8.08 -7.70
N ALA A 41 -15.12 8.72 -7.21
CA ALA A 41 -14.42 8.29 -6.00
C ALA A 41 -15.33 8.27 -4.76
N GLU A 42 -16.12 9.32 -4.56
CA GLU A 42 -17.11 9.41 -3.49
C GLU A 42 -18.15 8.28 -3.55
N LEU A 43 -18.66 7.97 -4.75
CA LEU A 43 -19.58 6.84 -4.94
C LEU A 43 -18.90 5.50 -4.66
N ALA A 44 -17.62 5.34 -4.99
CA ALA A 44 -16.86 4.13 -4.68
C ALA A 44 -16.68 3.97 -3.16
N VAL A 45 -16.37 5.05 -2.44
CA VAL A 45 -16.30 5.05 -0.97
C VAL A 45 -17.68 4.72 -0.39
N LEU A 46 -18.75 5.36 -0.86
CA LEU A 46 -20.12 5.10 -0.41
C LEU A 46 -20.56 3.64 -0.65
N PHE A 47 -20.10 3.03 -1.76
CA PHE A 47 -20.30 1.60 -1.99
C PHE A 47 -19.72 0.77 -0.84
N VAL A 48 -18.46 1.02 -0.43
CA VAL A 48 -17.84 0.31 0.69
C VAL A 48 -18.53 0.62 2.02
N GLU A 49 -18.89 1.87 2.27
CA GLU A 49 -19.67 2.24 3.46
C GLU A 49 -21.01 1.50 3.54
N THR A 50 -21.64 1.25 2.39
CA THR A 50 -22.87 0.47 2.31
C THR A 50 -22.62 -0.99 2.68
N LEU A 51 -21.47 -1.57 2.31
CA LEU A 51 -21.07 -2.91 2.75
C LEU A 51 -20.89 -2.94 4.28
N VAL A 52 -20.21 -1.95 4.85
CA VAL A 52 -20.00 -1.82 6.31
C VAL A 52 -21.33 -1.67 7.05
N LYS A 53 -22.18 -0.72 6.62
CA LYS A 53 -23.52 -0.49 7.23
C LYS A 53 -24.42 -1.71 7.11
N GLY A 54 -24.36 -2.41 5.97
CA GLY A 54 -25.07 -3.66 5.74
C GLY A 54 -24.47 -4.87 6.45
N LYS A 55 -23.32 -4.71 7.12
CA LYS A 55 -22.53 -5.80 7.73
C LYS A 55 -22.27 -6.96 6.77
N ILE A 56 -22.02 -6.61 5.52
CA ILE A 56 -21.82 -7.60 4.47
C ILE A 56 -20.47 -8.28 4.71
N PRO A 57 -20.44 -9.62 4.88
CA PRO A 57 -19.19 -10.34 5.10
C PRO A 57 -18.26 -10.20 3.90
N PHE A 58 -16.96 -10.29 4.16
CA PHE A 58 -15.96 -10.37 3.12
C PHE A 58 -16.14 -11.68 2.33
N ASP A 59 -16.25 -11.57 1.01
CA ASP A 59 -16.26 -12.69 0.07
C ASP A 59 -15.55 -12.30 -1.24
N GLU A 60 -15.15 -13.30 -2.02
CA GLU A 60 -14.43 -13.11 -3.29
C GLU A 60 -15.26 -12.42 -4.38
N ASP A 61 -16.59 -12.59 -4.38
CA ASP A 61 -17.48 -11.96 -5.37
C ASP A 61 -17.59 -10.44 -5.13
N ILE A 62 -17.62 -10.01 -3.88
CA ILE A 62 -17.59 -8.61 -3.48
C ILE A 62 -16.20 -8.03 -3.71
N LEU A 63 -15.13 -8.78 -3.41
CA LEU A 63 -13.77 -8.37 -3.76
C LEU A 63 -13.63 -8.15 -5.27
N ASP A 64 -14.23 -9.01 -6.11
CA ASP A 64 -14.23 -8.81 -7.55
C ASP A 64 -15.01 -7.55 -7.97
N ARG A 65 -16.09 -7.18 -7.26
CA ARG A 65 -16.77 -5.89 -7.46
C ARG A 65 -15.88 -4.71 -7.10
N VAL A 66 -15.18 -4.77 -5.96
CA VAL A 66 -14.19 -3.76 -5.56
C VAL A 66 -13.10 -3.63 -6.64
N ARG A 67 -12.60 -4.76 -7.16
CA ARG A 67 -11.61 -4.80 -8.24
C ARG A 67 -12.13 -4.19 -9.53
N LYS A 68 -13.39 -4.45 -9.90
CA LYS A 68 -14.05 -3.83 -11.07
C LYS A 68 -14.18 -2.32 -10.91
N ILE A 69 -14.56 -1.85 -9.72
CA ILE A 69 -14.63 -0.42 -9.39
C ILE A 69 -13.23 0.22 -9.49
N TYR A 70 -12.21 -0.42 -8.89
CA TYR A 70 -10.82 0.02 -8.98
C TYR A 70 -10.33 0.18 -10.42
N LYS A 71 -10.60 -0.79 -11.29
CA LYS A 71 -10.20 -0.76 -12.72
C LYS A 71 -10.82 0.39 -13.51
N MET A 72 -11.80 1.09 -12.96
CA MET A 72 -12.41 2.25 -13.60
C MET A 72 -11.76 3.56 -13.17
N PHE A 73 -10.95 3.58 -12.11
CA PHE A 73 -10.20 4.79 -11.76
C PHE A 73 -9.23 5.15 -12.89
N PRO A 74 -9.13 6.44 -13.29
CA PRO A 74 -8.26 6.83 -14.39
C PRO A 74 -6.78 6.52 -14.07
N GLN A 75 -6.06 6.03 -15.07
CA GLN A 75 -4.61 5.84 -15.05
C GLN A 75 -4.01 6.80 -16.06
N ILE A 76 -3.72 8.02 -15.61
CA ILE A 76 -3.25 9.11 -16.46
C ILE A 76 -1.86 9.48 -15.94
N PRO A 77 -0.80 9.16 -16.71
CA PRO A 77 0.57 9.48 -16.34
C PRO A 77 0.71 10.97 -16.00
N VAL A 78 1.46 11.26 -14.94
CA VAL A 78 1.73 12.63 -14.52
C VAL A 78 2.69 13.28 -15.52
N PRO A 79 2.42 14.53 -15.99
CA PRO A 79 3.36 15.25 -16.84
C PRO A 79 4.68 15.50 -16.12
N SER A 80 5.81 15.26 -16.82
CA SER A 80 7.17 15.36 -16.25
C SER A 80 8.01 16.51 -16.82
N ASN A 81 7.47 17.33 -17.72
CA ASN A 81 8.25 18.36 -18.43
C ASN A 81 7.77 19.78 -18.08
N LEU A 82 8.73 20.68 -17.84
CA LEU A 82 8.51 22.12 -17.62
C LEU A 82 8.81 22.84 -18.94
N GLY A 83 7.79 23.35 -19.62
CA GLY A 83 7.93 24.30 -20.72
C GLY A 83 7.83 25.76 -20.25
N ASP A 84 7.48 26.66 -21.16
CA ASP A 84 7.42 28.14 -20.98
C ASP A 84 6.38 28.56 -19.91
N ASP A 85 6.30 29.85 -19.55
CA ASP A 85 5.48 30.35 -18.43
C ASP A 85 3.97 30.01 -18.51
N ASP A 86 3.38 29.90 -19.72
CA ASP A 86 1.98 29.43 -19.91
C ASP A 86 1.82 27.95 -19.52
N ASP A 87 2.89 27.16 -19.58
CA ASP A 87 2.91 25.73 -19.24
C ASP A 87 2.94 25.49 -17.72
N VAL A 88 3.33 26.50 -16.91
CA VAL A 88 3.43 26.36 -15.44
C VAL A 88 2.05 26.27 -14.80
N GLN A 89 1.09 27.10 -15.26
CA GLN A 89 -0.28 27.07 -14.75
C GLN A 89 -0.99 25.77 -15.15
N GLU A 90 -0.85 25.34 -16.41
CA GLU A 90 -1.42 24.07 -16.90
C GLU A 90 -0.81 22.87 -16.16
N LEU A 91 0.51 22.89 -15.91
CA LEU A 91 1.18 21.86 -15.12
C LEU A 91 0.66 21.83 -13.67
N ALA A 92 0.51 22.98 -13.02
CA ALA A 92 -0.02 23.07 -11.66
C ALA A 92 -1.45 22.50 -11.58
N GLU A 93 -2.30 22.79 -12.58
CA GLU A 93 -3.64 22.22 -12.69
C GLU A 93 -3.60 20.70 -12.92
N ALA A 94 -2.71 20.22 -13.78
CA ALA A 94 -2.54 18.80 -14.05
C ALA A 94 -2.05 18.02 -12.81
N LEU A 95 -1.09 18.59 -12.06
CA LEU A 95 -0.61 18.03 -10.79
C LEU A 95 -1.72 18.03 -9.72
N GLY A 96 -2.48 19.12 -9.61
CA GLY A 96 -3.63 19.21 -8.72
C GLY A 96 -4.71 18.17 -9.05
N ALA A 97 -4.99 17.98 -10.34
CA ALA A 97 -5.90 16.95 -10.81
C ALA A 97 -5.36 15.54 -10.48
N ALA A 98 -4.07 15.26 -10.73
CA ALA A 98 -3.45 13.99 -10.40
C ALA A 98 -3.54 13.67 -8.90
N LYS A 99 -3.18 14.62 -8.04
CA LYS A 99 -3.31 14.50 -6.58
C LYS A 99 -4.75 14.17 -6.16
N THR A 100 -5.74 14.85 -6.74
CA THR A 100 -7.16 14.59 -6.47
C THR A 100 -7.58 13.17 -6.87
N ARG A 101 -7.12 12.68 -8.03
CA ARG A 101 -7.40 11.30 -8.47
C ARG A 101 -6.79 10.26 -7.53
N VAL A 102 -5.52 10.46 -7.17
CA VAL A 102 -4.77 9.58 -6.26
C VAL A 102 -5.45 9.49 -4.91
N GLU A 103 -5.85 10.63 -4.33
CA GLU A 103 -6.53 10.65 -3.04
C GLU A 103 -7.90 9.96 -3.11
N GLY A 104 -8.68 10.19 -4.17
CA GLY A 104 -9.97 9.54 -4.36
C GLY A 104 -9.87 8.01 -4.43
N CYS A 105 -8.93 7.48 -5.22
CA CYS A 105 -8.69 6.04 -5.30
C CYS A 105 -8.14 5.47 -3.98
N SER A 106 -7.21 6.19 -3.35
CA SER A 106 -6.60 5.80 -2.09
C SER A 106 -7.63 5.72 -0.97
N SER A 107 -8.51 6.71 -0.86
CA SER A 107 -9.62 6.72 0.10
C SER A 107 -10.57 5.54 -0.11
N PHE A 108 -10.94 5.23 -1.36
CA PHE A 108 -11.75 4.06 -1.69
C PHE A 108 -11.08 2.74 -1.28
N LEU A 109 -9.81 2.53 -1.65
CA LEU A 109 -9.10 1.30 -1.32
C LEU A 109 -8.80 1.16 0.18
N ARG A 110 -8.49 2.26 0.88
CA ARG A 110 -8.34 2.27 2.35
C ARG A 110 -9.64 1.89 3.05
N ALA A 111 -10.78 2.41 2.59
CA ALA A 111 -12.09 2.01 3.07
C ALA A 111 -12.33 0.50 2.84
N ALA A 112 -12.00 0.00 1.64
CA ALA A 112 -12.15 -1.41 1.30
C ALA A 112 -11.25 -2.32 2.16
N ILE A 113 -9.99 -1.92 2.40
CA ILE A 113 -9.05 -2.62 3.29
C ILE A 113 -9.65 -2.72 4.70
N LYS A 114 -10.15 -1.59 5.25
CA LYS A 114 -10.78 -1.58 6.58
C LYS A 114 -12.02 -2.46 6.64
N TRP A 115 -12.91 -2.36 5.65
CA TRP A 115 -14.09 -3.24 5.55
C TRP A 115 -13.67 -4.71 5.52
N SER A 116 -12.70 -5.08 4.68
CA SER A 116 -12.26 -6.48 4.59
C SER A 116 -11.71 -6.99 5.92
N ALA A 117 -10.92 -6.19 6.63
CA ALA A 117 -10.38 -6.54 7.94
C ALA A 117 -11.46 -6.75 9.01
N GLU A 118 -12.52 -5.96 8.97
CA GLU A 118 -13.61 -5.99 9.95
C GLU A 118 -14.60 -7.14 9.68
N PHE A 119 -14.78 -7.52 8.40
CA PHE A 119 -15.87 -8.40 7.98
C PHE A 119 -15.44 -9.76 7.43
N GLY A 120 -14.18 -10.20 7.60
CA GLY A 120 -13.79 -11.61 7.40
C GLY A 120 -12.44 -11.89 6.74
N ALA A 121 -11.72 -10.86 6.29
CA ALA A 121 -10.34 -11.00 5.80
C ALA A 121 -9.34 -11.01 6.99
N PRO A 122 -8.02 -11.16 6.74
CA PRO A 122 -7.02 -11.02 7.79
C PRO A 122 -7.12 -9.70 8.56
N ARG A 123 -6.61 -9.66 9.79
CA ARG A 123 -6.70 -8.49 10.70
C ARG A 123 -6.27 -7.15 10.07
N ASN A 124 -5.36 -7.18 9.09
CA ASN A 124 -4.85 -5.99 8.43
C ASN A 124 -5.55 -5.70 7.09
N GLY A 125 -6.61 -6.44 6.76
CA GLY A 125 -7.32 -6.37 5.48
C GLY A 125 -6.82 -7.41 4.47
N ASP A 126 -7.53 -7.49 3.34
CA ASP A 126 -7.17 -8.38 2.24
C ASP A 126 -5.85 -7.94 1.57
N PRO A 127 -4.88 -8.85 1.40
CA PRO A 127 -3.59 -8.52 0.78
C PRO A 127 -3.68 -8.02 -0.68
N GLN A 128 -4.68 -8.43 -1.46
CA GLN A 128 -4.80 -7.96 -2.85
C GLN A 128 -5.16 -6.48 -2.91
N LEU A 129 -6.01 -6.01 -1.99
CA LEU A 129 -6.35 -4.59 -1.88
C LEU A 129 -5.13 -3.72 -1.55
N HIS A 130 -4.24 -4.24 -0.70
CA HIS A 130 -2.96 -3.60 -0.43
C HIS A 130 -2.08 -3.50 -1.68
N VAL A 131 -1.94 -4.58 -2.46
CA VAL A 131 -1.18 -4.56 -3.72
C VAL A 131 -1.77 -3.53 -4.70
N MET A 132 -3.09 -3.52 -4.88
CA MET A 132 -3.78 -2.57 -5.77
C MET A 132 -3.51 -1.11 -5.37
N LEU A 133 -3.54 -0.81 -4.08
CA LEU A 133 -3.28 0.53 -3.56
C LEU A 133 -1.82 0.94 -3.75
N ALA A 134 -0.88 0.03 -3.46
CA ALA A 134 0.54 0.29 -3.66
C ALA A 134 0.87 0.55 -5.13
N GLU A 135 0.33 -0.25 -6.06
CA GLU A 135 0.51 -0.07 -7.50
C GLU A 135 -0.05 1.28 -7.97
N TYR A 136 -1.24 1.65 -7.52
CA TYR A 136 -1.88 2.91 -7.92
C TYR A 136 -1.16 4.14 -7.39
N ILE A 137 -0.73 4.13 -6.11
CA ILE A 137 0.09 5.21 -5.56
C ILE A 137 1.38 5.34 -6.36
N TYR A 138 2.04 4.22 -6.68
CA TYR A 138 3.31 4.26 -7.41
C TYR A 138 3.18 4.82 -8.84
N SER A 139 2.12 4.47 -9.56
CA SER A 139 1.96 4.87 -10.96
C SER A 139 1.36 6.27 -11.14
N GLU A 140 0.46 6.68 -10.23
CA GLU A 140 -0.36 7.88 -10.44
C GLU A 140 0.04 9.07 -9.55
N SER A 141 0.90 8.88 -8.54
CA SER A 141 1.26 9.98 -7.63
C SER A 141 2.17 11.00 -8.32
N PRO A 142 1.81 12.30 -8.29
CA PRO A 142 2.69 13.35 -8.79
C PRO A 142 3.94 13.53 -7.91
N GLU A 143 3.80 13.31 -6.61
CA GLU A 143 4.88 13.30 -5.64
C GLU A 143 4.98 11.89 -5.07
N LEU A 144 6.00 11.14 -5.51
CA LEU A 144 6.10 9.72 -5.18
C LEU A 144 6.64 9.52 -3.76
N ASP A 145 5.79 9.04 -2.87
CA ASP A 145 6.15 8.61 -1.52
C ASP A 145 6.36 7.09 -1.46
N MET A 146 7.63 6.67 -1.61
CA MET A 146 7.98 5.24 -1.54
C MET A 146 7.78 4.61 -0.17
N ALA A 147 7.69 5.38 0.92
CA ALA A 147 7.36 4.84 2.23
C ALA A 147 5.91 4.36 2.29
N ARG A 148 4.97 5.14 1.74
CA ARG A 148 3.56 4.73 1.60
C ARG A 148 3.39 3.56 0.64
N VAL A 149 4.08 3.58 -0.49
CA VAL A 149 4.06 2.45 -1.44
C VAL A 149 4.56 1.16 -0.76
N SER A 150 5.70 1.24 -0.08
CA SER A 150 6.28 0.10 0.66
C SER A 150 5.34 -0.40 1.75
N TYR A 151 4.70 0.50 2.49
CA TYR A 151 3.72 0.17 3.54
C TYR A 151 2.61 -0.76 3.04
N HIS A 152 2.08 -0.49 1.85
CA HIS A 152 1.04 -1.32 1.29
C HIS A 152 1.61 -2.61 0.69
N PHE A 153 2.71 -2.57 -0.05
CA PHE A 153 3.29 -3.78 -0.64
C PHE A 153 3.68 -4.85 0.40
N VAL A 154 4.26 -4.47 1.55
CA VAL A 154 4.65 -5.46 2.58
C VAL A 154 3.46 -6.16 3.25
N ARG A 155 2.27 -5.57 3.15
CA ARG A 155 0.99 -6.16 3.58
C ARG A 155 0.27 -6.88 2.45
N GLY A 156 0.80 -6.79 1.23
CA GLY A 156 0.30 -7.46 0.05
C GLY A 156 0.79 -8.91 -0.07
N ASN A 157 0.26 -9.62 -1.06
CA ASN A 157 0.61 -11.02 -1.36
C ASN A 157 1.44 -11.17 -2.64
N ASN A 158 2.06 -10.09 -3.13
CA ASN A 158 2.82 -10.10 -4.38
C ASN A 158 4.21 -9.46 -4.23
N PRO A 159 5.15 -10.13 -3.51
CA PRO A 159 6.49 -9.61 -3.31
C PRO A 159 7.29 -9.49 -4.61
N LYS A 160 6.95 -10.28 -5.65
CA LYS A 160 7.55 -10.16 -6.99
C LYS A 160 7.22 -8.83 -7.65
N LYS A 161 5.95 -8.41 -7.57
CA LYS A 161 5.53 -7.08 -8.06
C LYS A 161 6.22 -5.98 -7.28
N PHE A 162 6.36 -6.12 -5.96
CA PHE A 162 7.07 -5.15 -5.16
C PHE A 162 8.54 -5.01 -5.60
N ALA A 163 9.24 -6.13 -5.81
CA ALA A 163 10.60 -6.11 -6.38
C ALA A 163 10.65 -5.37 -7.72
N SER A 164 9.70 -5.63 -8.64
CA SER A 164 9.63 -4.90 -9.92
C SER A 164 9.39 -3.40 -9.73
N THR A 165 8.56 -3.00 -8.77
CA THR A 165 8.36 -1.58 -8.44
C THR A 165 9.64 -0.93 -7.92
N LEU A 166 10.40 -1.62 -7.07
CA LEU A 166 11.69 -1.13 -6.56
C LEU A 166 12.70 -0.96 -7.69
N VAL A 167 12.86 -1.96 -8.57
CA VAL A 167 13.77 -1.85 -9.73
C VAL A 167 13.38 -0.71 -10.66
N ASN A 168 12.08 -0.55 -10.94
CA ASN A 168 11.59 0.58 -11.75
C ASN A 168 11.84 1.94 -11.07
N PHE A 169 11.84 2.01 -9.74
CA PHE A 169 12.15 3.23 -8.99
C PHE A 169 13.65 3.54 -9.02
N MET A 170 14.52 2.53 -8.95
CA MET A 170 15.98 2.71 -9.02
C MET A 170 16.42 3.46 -10.29
N GLY A 171 15.77 3.20 -11.43
CA GLY A 171 16.05 3.91 -12.68
C GLY A 171 15.55 5.37 -12.74
N LYS A 172 14.85 5.85 -11.70
CA LYS A 172 14.20 7.17 -11.67
C LYS A 172 14.64 8.04 -10.48
N CYS A 173 15.20 7.45 -9.44
CA CYS A 173 15.56 8.16 -8.21
C CYS A 173 16.93 8.84 -8.31
N TYR A 174 17.22 9.73 -7.37
CA TYR A 174 18.56 10.30 -7.28
C TYR A 174 19.57 9.25 -6.79
N PRO A 175 20.86 9.35 -7.18
CA PRO A 175 21.89 8.45 -6.70
C PRO A 175 21.95 8.43 -5.16
N GLY A 176 21.88 7.23 -4.58
CA GLY A 176 21.88 7.04 -3.12
C GLY A 176 20.51 7.11 -2.46
N GLU A 177 19.40 7.24 -3.20
CA GLU A 177 18.06 7.04 -2.63
C GLU A 177 17.55 5.60 -2.74
N ASP A 178 18.05 4.87 -3.74
CA ASP A 178 17.73 3.48 -4.02
C ASP A 178 18.03 2.56 -2.84
N ASP A 179 19.18 2.73 -2.20
CA ASP A 179 19.57 1.91 -1.05
C ASP A 179 18.65 2.12 0.17
N ILE A 180 18.19 3.35 0.41
CA ILE A 180 17.21 3.67 1.47
C ILE A 180 15.89 2.96 1.19
N VAL A 181 15.38 3.02 -0.04
CA VAL A 181 14.08 2.41 -0.36
C VAL A 181 14.14 0.88 -0.31
N ILE A 182 15.24 0.27 -0.74
CA ILE A 182 15.48 -1.17 -0.60
C ILE A 182 15.54 -1.56 0.89
N ALA A 183 16.32 -0.82 1.69
CA ALA A 183 16.43 -1.07 3.13
C ALA A 183 15.07 -0.94 3.83
N ARG A 184 14.28 0.09 3.50
CA ARG A 184 12.94 0.27 4.03
C ARG A 184 12.04 -0.93 3.74
N ALA A 185 12.01 -1.37 2.49
CA ALA A 185 11.19 -2.50 2.06
C ALA A 185 11.51 -3.78 2.85
N VAL A 186 12.80 -4.09 3.00
CA VAL A 186 13.25 -5.26 3.76
C VAL A 186 12.94 -5.11 5.26
N LEU A 187 13.29 -3.97 5.87
CA LEU A 187 13.06 -3.72 7.29
C LEU A 187 11.57 -3.75 7.65
N MET A 188 10.68 -3.30 6.77
CA MET A 188 9.24 -3.36 6.98
C MET A 188 8.67 -4.79 6.93
N TYR A 189 9.18 -5.66 6.05
CA TYR A 189 8.82 -7.09 6.13
C TYR A 189 9.31 -7.72 7.44
N LEU A 190 10.54 -7.40 7.84
CA LEU A 190 11.14 -7.93 9.07
C LEU A 190 10.42 -7.42 10.32
N SER A 191 10.00 -6.14 10.40
CA SER A 191 9.25 -5.64 11.56
C SER A 191 7.89 -6.33 11.75
N MET A 192 7.34 -6.90 10.67
CA MET A 192 6.14 -7.75 10.71
C MET A 192 6.43 -9.22 11.06
N GLY A 193 7.70 -9.59 11.26
CA GLY A 193 8.15 -10.97 11.48
C GLY A 193 8.20 -11.81 10.21
N ASN A 194 8.14 -11.20 9.02
CA ASN A 194 8.10 -11.90 7.74
C ASN A 194 9.50 -12.03 7.11
N LEU A 195 10.34 -12.88 7.71
CA LEU A 195 11.70 -13.15 7.21
C LEU A 195 11.69 -13.83 5.82
N ARG A 196 10.67 -14.64 5.55
CA ARG A 196 10.53 -15.36 4.28
C ARG A 196 10.42 -14.39 3.11
N ASP A 197 9.46 -13.47 3.16
CA ASP A 197 9.24 -12.55 2.05
C ASP A 197 10.32 -11.46 1.99
N ALA A 198 10.94 -11.11 3.13
CA ALA A 198 12.12 -10.24 3.16
C ALA A 198 13.30 -10.81 2.35
N ASN A 199 13.62 -12.10 2.55
CA ASN A 199 14.65 -12.78 1.77
C ASN A 199 14.25 -12.92 0.30
N TYR A 200 13.02 -13.37 0.03
CA TYR A 200 12.51 -13.47 -1.33
C TYR A 200 12.60 -12.14 -2.08
N LEU A 201 12.23 -11.02 -1.44
CA LEU A 201 12.30 -9.69 -2.03
C LEU A 201 13.74 -9.35 -2.42
N MET A 202 14.71 -9.59 -1.54
CA MET A 202 16.12 -9.29 -1.80
C MET A 202 16.68 -10.12 -2.96
N ASP A 203 16.35 -11.41 -3.02
CA ASP A 203 16.78 -12.30 -4.09
C ASP A 203 16.14 -11.93 -5.44
N GLU A 204 14.84 -11.67 -5.44
CA GLU A 204 14.09 -11.30 -6.64
C GLU A 204 14.52 -9.92 -7.17
N LEU A 205 14.80 -8.97 -6.28
CA LEU A 205 15.36 -7.65 -6.63
C LEU A 205 16.71 -7.81 -7.33
N LYS A 206 17.66 -8.54 -6.73
CA LYS A 206 18.97 -8.81 -7.35
C LYS A 206 18.82 -9.49 -8.72
N ARG A 207 17.95 -10.50 -8.81
CA ARG A 207 17.67 -11.22 -10.06
C ARG A 207 17.15 -10.27 -11.14
N GLN A 208 16.23 -9.37 -10.80
CA GLN A 208 15.65 -8.41 -11.74
C GLN A 208 16.67 -7.35 -12.18
N VAL A 209 17.44 -6.80 -11.24
CA VAL A 209 18.54 -5.85 -11.52
C VAL A 209 19.54 -6.45 -12.51
N THR A 210 20.02 -7.67 -12.26
CA THR A 210 20.92 -8.38 -13.19
C THR A 210 20.27 -8.61 -14.55
N SER A 211 18.99 -9.02 -14.60
CA SER A 211 18.30 -9.27 -15.88
C SER A 211 18.07 -8.01 -16.72
N GLN A 212 18.08 -6.83 -16.09
CA GLN A 212 17.92 -5.54 -16.76
C GLN A 212 19.27 -4.82 -16.98
N GLU A 213 20.39 -5.50 -16.70
CA GLU A 213 21.75 -4.94 -16.84
C GLU A 213 21.94 -3.64 -16.05
N LEU A 214 21.23 -3.52 -14.91
CA LEU A 214 21.35 -2.40 -13.98
C LEU A 214 22.41 -2.71 -12.92
N ASP A 215 23.01 -1.66 -12.36
CA ASP A 215 23.92 -1.78 -11.23
C ASP A 215 23.14 -1.92 -9.92
N PHE A 216 23.46 -2.95 -9.14
CA PHE A 216 22.91 -3.11 -7.80
C PHE A 216 23.66 -2.19 -6.82
N PRO A 217 22.98 -1.41 -5.97
CA PRO A 217 23.62 -0.46 -5.08
C PRO A 217 24.64 -1.15 -4.17
N GLN A 218 25.89 -0.69 -4.24
CA GLN A 218 26.99 -1.14 -3.38
C GLN A 218 27.18 -0.13 -2.26
N SER A 219 26.36 -0.20 -1.22
CA SER A 219 26.44 0.70 -0.07
C SER A 219 26.53 -0.07 1.26
N ASP A 220 27.06 0.60 2.28
CA ASP A 220 27.10 0.07 3.65
C ASP A 220 25.70 -0.27 4.17
N LEU A 221 24.66 0.47 3.73
CA LEU A 221 23.27 0.19 4.08
C LEU A 221 22.77 -1.13 3.46
N VAL A 222 23.06 -1.37 2.19
CA VAL A 222 22.73 -2.64 1.52
C VAL A 222 23.49 -3.81 2.15
N GLN A 223 24.75 -3.59 2.51
CA GLN A 223 25.57 -4.58 3.19
C GLN A 223 25.00 -4.91 4.59
N PHE A 224 24.61 -3.89 5.36
CA PHE A 224 23.89 -4.05 6.62
C PHE A 224 22.65 -4.93 6.45
N ILE A 225 21.80 -4.64 5.45
CA ILE A 225 20.59 -5.41 5.18
C ILE A 225 20.92 -6.87 4.84
N THR A 226 21.95 -7.10 4.03
CA THR A 226 22.40 -8.46 3.68
C THR A 226 22.86 -9.25 4.91
N PHE A 227 23.64 -8.63 5.80
CA PHE A 227 24.07 -9.28 7.04
C PHE A 227 22.93 -9.43 8.05
N LEU A 228 22.00 -8.48 8.11
CA LEU A 228 20.83 -8.55 8.97
C LEU A 228 19.95 -9.75 8.61
N LEU A 229 19.65 -9.95 7.32
CA LEU A 229 18.88 -11.10 6.84
C LEU A 229 19.51 -12.43 7.28
N GLN A 230 20.82 -12.60 7.08
CA GLN A 230 21.56 -13.81 7.51
C GLN A 230 21.59 -13.98 9.04
N THR A 231 21.63 -12.86 9.78
CA THR A 231 21.64 -12.87 11.24
C THR A 231 20.30 -13.34 11.80
N LEU A 232 19.19 -12.94 11.18
CA LEU A 232 17.83 -13.31 11.61
C LEU A 232 17.46 -14.77 11.32
N GLU A 233 18.23 -15.49 10.49
CA GLU A 233 18.10 -16.94 10.33
C GLU A 233 18.55 -17.73 11.57
N ARG A 234 19.22 -17.06 12.52
CA ARG A 234 19.89 -17.67 13.67
C ARG A 234 19.45 -16.96 14.95
N ASP A 235 19.51 -17.66 16.07
CA ASP A 235 19.40 -17.03 17.39
C ASP A 235 20.71 -16.31 17.72
N ALA A 236 20.87 -15.10 17.19
CA ALA A 236 22.12 -14.35 17.17
C ALA A 236 21.95 -12.88 17.62
N LEU A 237 21.22 -12.65 18.72
CA LEU A 237 21.01 -11.31 19.28
C LEU A 237 22.31 -10.49 19.47
N PRO A 238 23.45 -11.06 19.93
CA PRO A 238 24.70 -10.29 20.02
C PRO A 238 25.18 -9.75 18.67
N LEU A 239 25.04 -10.54 17.60
CA LEU A 239 25.40 -10.13 16.24
C LEU A 239 24.45 -9.05 15.72
N PHE A 240 23.14 -9.19 15.96
CA PHE A 240 22.16 -8.17 15.63
C PHE A 240 22.50 -6.81 16.26
N ASN A 241 22.84 -6.80 17.55
CA ASN A 241 23.24 -5.56 18.24
C ASN A 241 24.54 -4.98 17.69
N MET A 242 25.52 -5.84 17.38
CA MET A 242 26.78 -5.41 16.79
C MET A 242 26.56 -4.76 15.41
N LEU A 243 25.70 -5.33 14.55
CA LEU A 243 25.34 -4.74 13.26
C LEU A 243 24.72 -3.35 13.42
N ARG A 244 23.78 -3.18 14.37
CA ARG A 244 23.16 -1.87 14.66
C ARG A 244 24.18 -0.80 15.04
N VAL A 245 25.22 -1.18 15.80
CA VAL A 245 26.28 -0.25 16.23
C VAL A 245 27.22 0.07 15.07
N ASN A 246 27.66 -0.94 14.32
CA ASN A 246 28.66 -0.79 13.27
C ASN A 246 28.14 -0.04 12.05
N TYR A 247 26.86 -0.20 11.72
CA TYR A 247 26.22 0.46 10.58
C TYR A 247 25.40 1.69 10.98
N LYS A 248 25.62 2.24 12.18
CA LYS A 248 24.81 3.33 12.73
C LYS A 248 24.72 4.53 11.78
N SER A 249 25.83 4.95 11.17
CA SER A 249 25.86 6.07 10.22
C SER A 249 24.96 5.85 9.00
N SER A 250 24.89 4.62 8.49
CA SER A 250 24.02 4.25 7.37
C SER A 250 22.55 4.17 7.79
N ILE A 251 22.28 3.66 8.99
CA ILE A 251 20.93 3.52 9.55
C ILE A 251 20.32 4.89 9.87
N ASP A 252 21.10 5.79 10.47
CA ASP A 252 20.65 7.13 10.90
C ASP A 252 20.24 8.05 9.74
N ARG A 253 20.54 7.68 8.48
CA ARG A 253 20.05 8.39 7.28
C ARG A 253 18.52 8.43 7.21
N GLU A 254 17.86 7.44 7.79
CA GLU A 254 16.40 7.36 7.85
C GLU A 254 15.94 7.07 9.29
N PRO A 255 15.40 8.07 10.02
CA PRO A 255 14.99 7.91 11.40
C PRO A 255 14.01 6.75 11.64
N ALA A 256 13.11 6.46 10.69
CA ALA A 256 12.15 5.37 10.81
C ALA A 256 12.81 3.97 10.92
N PHE A 257 14.06 3.81 10.46
CA PHE A 257 14.77 2.53 10.57
C PHE A 257 15.04 2.14 12.01
N ILE A 258 15.22 3.10 12.91
CA ILE A 258 15.45 2.82 14.33
C ILE A 258 14.23 2.12 14.93
N GLU A 259 13.03 2.62 14.65
CA GLU A 259 11.77 2.02 15.12
C GLU A 259 11.55 0.65 14.51
N LEU A 260 11.78 0.49 13.20
CA LEU A 260 11.68 -0.82 12.55
C LEU A 260 12.67 -1.84 13.13
N LEU A 261 13.89 -1.43 13.46
CA LEU A 261 14.89 -2.31 14.09
C LEU A 261 14.50 -2.68 15.52
N ASP A 262 13.84 -1.79 16.26
CA ASP A 262 13.30 -2.13 17.58
C ASP A 262 12.14 -3.13 17.47
N ASP A 263 11.24 -2.97 16.50
CA ASP A 263 10.20 -3.96 16.16
C ASP A 263 10.83 -5.32 15.83
N ILE A 264 11.90 -5.34 15.02
CA ILE A 264 12.62 -6.56 14.64
C ILE A 264 13.23 -7.24 15.86
N GLY A 265 13.90 -6.47 16.74
CA GLY A 265 14.48 -7.01 17.98
C GLY A 265 13.41 -7.62 18.90
N GLU A 266 12.24 -7.00 19.00
CA GLU A 266 11.09 -7.53 19.72
C GLU A 266 10.57 -8.83 19.08
N LYS A 267 10.37 -8.84 17.75
CA LYS A 267 9.77 -9.95 17.01
C LYS A 267 10.65 -11.20 16.95
N PHE A 268 11.95 -11.04 16.72
CA PHE A 268 12.85 -12.17 16.49
C PHE A 268 13.60 -12.61 17.74
N TYR A 269 13.82 -11.71 18.70
CA TYR A 269 14.63 -11.99 19.90
C TYR A 269 13.91 -11.71 21.22
N GLY A 270 12.65 -11.26 21.19
CA GLY A 270 11.87 -10.96 22.40
C GLY A 270 12.43 -9.80 23.23
N VAL A 271 13.26 -8.95 22.63
CA VAL A 271 13.86 -7.80 23.32
C VAL A 271 12.76 -6.78 23.59
N ARG A 272 12.56 -6.41 24.86
CA ARG A 272 11.65 -5.31 25.21
C ARG A 272 12.24 -4.01 24.70
N ARG A 273 11.42 -3.22 24.00
CA ARG A 273 11.82 -1.88 23.54
C ARG A 273 12.29 -1.03 24.70
N ARG A 274 13.39 -0.30 24.50
CA ARG A 274 13.88 0.67 25.47
C ARG A 274 13.10 1.99 25.32
N ASN A 275 11.96 2.08 26.03
CA ASN A 275 11.36 3.31 26.60
C ASN A 275 10.52 4.26 25.66
N PRO A 276 9.81 5.31 26.17
CA PRO A 276 8.39 5.30 26.57
C PRO A 276 7.51 6.35 25.82
N LEU A 277 7.80 6.64 24.55
CA LEU A 277 7.01 7.59 23.71
C LEU A 277 6.10 6.88 22.69
N GLN A 278 5.97 5.56 22.86
CA GLN A 278 5.46 4.57 21.92
C GLN A 278 3.91 4.52 21.86
N GLY A 279 3.28 5.69 21.80
CA GLY A 279 1.85 5.84 21.53
C GLY A 279 1.53 6.89 20.46
N MET A 280 2.44 7.83 20.20
CA MET A 280 2.11 9.01 19.38
C MET A 280 2.46 8.89 17.90
N PHE A 281 3.44 8.06 17.50
CA PHE A 281 3.84 7.91 16.08
C PHE A 281 3.18 6.73 15.37
N GLY A 282 2.75 5.70 16.11
CA GLY A 282 1.92 4.63 15.56
C GLY A 282 0.59 5.15 15.02
N ASP A 283 0.06 6.22 15.62
CA ASP A 283 -1.12 6.94 15.10
C ASP A 283 -0.78 7.81 13.89
N LEU A 284 0.44 8.36 13.75
CA LEU A 284 0.85 9.12 12.57
C LEU A 284 1.03 8.23 11.33
N LEU A 285 1.66 7.05 11.47
CA LEU A 285 1.74 6.05 10.38
C LEU A 285 0.39 5.40 10.05
N LYS A 286 -0.59 5.54 10.93
CA LYS A 286 -1.99 5.09 10.74
C LYS A 286 -2.89 6.20 10.20
N MET A 287 -2.49 7.47 10.36
CA MET A 287 -3.18 8.67 9.86
C MET A 287 -2.63 9.20 8.52
N MET A 288 -1.51 8.67 8.02
CA MET A 288 -0.95 8.98 6.68
C MET A 288 -1.40 7.98 5.62
#